data_AF-A0A7S0E8Z5-F1
#
_entry.id   AF-A0A7S0E8Z5-F1
#
_cell.length_a   1.000
_cell.length_b   1.000
_cell.length_c   1.000
_cell.angle_alpha   90.00
_cell.angle_beta   90.00
_cell.angle_gamma   90.00
#
_symmetry.space_group_name_H-M   'P 1'
#
loop_
_entity.id
_entity.type
_entity.pdbx_description
1 polymer ?
#
loop_
_entity_poly.entity_id
_entity_poly.type
_entity_poly.pdbx_seq_one_letter_code
_entity_poly.pdbx_strand_id
1 'polypeptide(L)'
;LSTHCGLLFNELIKAPHGILTALQNMLKYALELDTGRWTNQSAAIILYVLRLLVRIEGFMIFLVRYNQDKQEAAIGPGWKCSVDGLEADQETLRQIEVERKKIREVVNQQARSILDRWISFAIKKNEMGKVAYLYAHCVFIWQNLDSEELTEDVVINFLSSQLFLATRFRSQTKDFSLGPQKRVKAEVDQADMFGSGLQSELFEIFQKQRGMIMAWVDADPARRNEVMEAIVRIVSLTTSASIDKSYAKSRFWRSMDGKNCLGRFVPCPNQRSPADQQQIEEQREFNRGREVGEIEVNIQLGTFSLNTSRLEGVDERISCFPEFEQMFGSE
;
A
#
# COMPACT_ATOMS: atom_id res chain seq x y z
N LEU A 1 25.01 25.41 10.57
CA LEU A 1 24.97 24.02 10.09
C LEU A 1 24.14 23.96 8.81
N SER A 2 24.76 24.31 7.68
CA SER A 2 24.14 24.10 6.36
C SER A 2 25.03 23.08 5.65
N THR A 3 24.53 21.87 5.46
CA THR A 3 25.21 20.83 4.68
C THR A 3 24.56 20.78 3.31
N HIS A 4 25.35 20.58 2.25
CA HIS A 4 24.86 20.63 0.86
C HIS A 4 23.70 19.67 0.59
N CYS A 5 23.66 18.54 1.31
CA CYS A 5 22.63 17.51 1.17
C CYS A 5 21.64 17.46 2.36
N GLY A 6 21.70 18.40 3.30
CA GLY A 6 20.86 18.38 4.50
C GLY A 6 21.43 17.54 5.65
N LEU A 7 20.87 17.74 6.85
CA LEU A 7 21.45 17.25 8.10
C LEU A 7 21.41 15.72 8.23
N LEU A 8 20.33 15.09 7.75
CA LEU A 8 20.15 13.64 7.89
C LEU A 8 21.23 12.85 7.14
N PHE A 9 21.53 13.21 5.88
CA PHE A 9 22.61 12.57 5.13
C PHE A 9 23.97 12.80 5.81
N ASN A 10 24.21 14.01 6.34
CA ASN A 10 25.44 14.28 7.08
C ASN A 10 25.60 13.39 8.32
N GLU A 11 24.54 13.22 9.11
CA GLU A 11 24.57 12.33 10.29
C GLU A 11 24.74 10.86 9.89
N LEU A 12 24.07 10.40 8.83
CA LEU A 12 24.23 9.03 8.32
C LEU A 12 25.67 8.77 7.85
N ILE A 13 26.33 9.75 7.23
CA ILE A 13 27.69 9.59 6.69
C ILE A 13 28.75 9.74 7.80
N LYS A 14 28.58 10.71 8.72
CA LYS A 14 29.63 11.08 9.68
C LYS A 14 29.45 10.45 11.06
N ALA A 15 28.23 10.11 11.45
CA ALA A 15 27.92 9.54 12.75
C ALA A 15 26.78 8.49 12.69
N PRO A 16 26.86 7.48 11.79
CA PRO A 16 25.79 6.51 11.57
C PRO A 16 25.37 5.80 12.85
N HIS A 17 26.32 5.44 13.72
CA HIS A 17 26.02 4.68 14.93
C HIS A 17 25.02 5.39 15.86
N GLY A 18 25.17 6.70 16.06
CA GLY A 18 24.33 7.46 16.99
C GLY A 18 22.87 7.50 16.53
N ILE A 19 22.65 7.85 15.26
CA ILE A 19 21.30 7.93 14.71
C ILE A 19 20.65 6.55 14.56
N LEU A 20 21.39 5.53 14.07
CA LEU A 20 20.84 4.19 13.84
C LEU A 20 20.44 3.51 15.17
N THR A 21 21.25 3.65 16.21
CA THR A 21 20.94 3.12 17.55
C THR A 21 19.71 3.81 18.14
N ALA A 22 19.59 5.14 17.97
CA ALA A 22 18.41 5.88 18.43
C ALA A 22 17.12 5.41 17.72
N LEU A 23 17.19 5.15 16.42
CA LEU A 23 16.06 4.65 15.63
C LEU A 23 15.62 3.25 16.07
N GLN A 24 16.57 2.35 16.34
CA GLN A 24 16.26 1.02 16.85
C GLN A 24 15.60 1.05 18.23
N ASN A 25 16.13 1.88 19.13
CA ASN A 25 15.54 2.06 20.45
C ASN A 25 14.14 2.66 20.35
N MET A 26 13.94 3.64 19.46
CA MET A 26 12.62 4.23 19.21
C MET A 26 11.62 3.20 18.70
N LEU A 27 12.02 2.35 17.74
CA LEU A 27 11.17 1.24 17.26
C LEU A 27 10.83 0.30 18.40
N LYS A 28 11.84 -0.17 19.15
CA LYS A 28 11.67 -1.09 20.27
C LYS A 28 10.67 -0.55 21.30
N TYR A 29 10.90 0.66 21.80
CA TYR A 29 10.03 1.26 22.82
C TYR A 29 8.63 1.56 22.29
N ALA A 30 8.49 1.92 21.01
CA ALA A 30 7.17 2.10 20.41
C ALA A 30 6.39 0.78 20.39
N LEU A 31 7.02 -0.32 19.97
CA LEU A 31 6.36 -1.63 19.94
C LEU A 31 6.04 -2.17 21.34
N GLU A 32 6.83 -1.85 22.36
CA GLU A 32 6.54 -2.18 23.77
C GLU A 32 5.27 -1.49 24.30
N LEU A 33 4.80 -0.42 23.67
CA LEU A 33 3.51 0.23 24.01
C LEU A 33 2.30 -0.57 23.53
N ASP A 34 2.50 -1.61 22.72
CA ASP A 34 1.42 -2.50 22.31
C ASP A 34 0.94 -3.37 23.46
N THR A 35 -0.22 -3.04 24.01
CA THR A 35 -0.93 -3.84 25.02
C THR A 35 -1.79 -4.95 24.40
N GLY A 36 -1.73 -5.06 23.08
CA GLY A 36 -2.47 -5.99 22.26
C GLY A 36 -3.89 -5.61 21.90
N ARG A 37 -4.34 -4.44 22.36
CA ARG A 37 -5.58 -3.80 21.93
C ARG A 37 -5.26 -2.43 21.35
N TRP A 38 -6.09 -1.99 20.41
CA TRP A 38 -6.02 -0.63 19.89
C TRP A 38 -6.33 0.38 20.99
N THR A 39 -5.41 1.31 21.24
CA THR A 39 -5.65 2.55 21.99
C THR A 39 -5.18 3.71 21.13
N ASN A 40 -5.92 4.83 21.13
CA ASN A 40 -5.58 5.97 20.26
C ASN A 40 -4.17 6.51 20.55
N GLN A 41 -3.76 6.51 21.83
CA GLN A 41 -2.44 7.00 22.23
C GLN A 41 -1.30 6.07 21.80
N SER A 42 -1.37 4.77 22.11
CA SER A 42 -0.32 3.82 21.71
C SER A 42 -0.26 3.69 20.19
N ALA A 43 -1.41 3.62 19.53
CA ALA A 43 -1.48 3.53 18.08
C ALA A 43 -0.87 4.74 17.39
N ALA A 44 -1.17 5.96 17.85
CA ALA A 44 -0.57 7.18 17.28
C ALA A 44 0.97 7.16 17.37
N ILE A 45 1.53 6.74 18.51
CA ILE A 45 2.98 6.66 18.70
C ILE A 45 3.59 5.58 17.81
N ILE A 46 3.03 4.36 17.82
CA ILE A 46 3.52 3.23 17.02
C ILE A 46 3.52 3.59 15.53
N LEU A 47 2.40 4.09 15.02
CA LEU A 47 2.24 4.42 13.61
C LEU A 47 3.14 5.59 13.18
N TYR A 48 3.32 6.60 14.03
CA TYR A 48 4.27 7.68 13.79
C TYR A 48 5.70 7.16 13.65
N VAL A 49 6.13 6.32 14.60
CA VAL A 49 7.48 5.75 14.60
C VAL A 49 7.71 4.87 13.38
N LEU A 50 6.73 4.04 13.00
CA LEU A 50 6.82 3.22 11.78
C LEU A 50 6.98 4.08 10.52
N ARG A 51 6.19 5.15 10.38
CA ARG A 51 6.29 6.06 9.23
C ARG A 51 7.63 6.79 9.19
N LEU A 52 8.10 7.25 10.35
CA LEU A 52 9.41 7.90 10.46
C LEU A 52 10.54 6.96 10.03
N LEU A 53 10.53 5.72 10.53
CA LEU A 53 11.56 4.73 10.24
C LEU A 53 11.61 4.37 8.76
N VAL A 54 10.46 4.09 8.15
CA VAL A 54 10.39 3.81 6.71
C VAL A 54 10.87 5.01 5.91
N ARG A 55 10.52 6.24 6.31
CA ARG A 55 11.00 7.43 5.61
C ARG A 55 12.52 7.55 5.70
N ILE A 56 13.13 7.37 6.88
CA ILE A 56 14.58 7.42 7.05
C ILE A 56 15.28 6.27 6.33
N GLU A 57 14.71 5.07 6.34
CA GLU A 57 15.21 3.94 5.57
C GLU A 57 15.31 4.26 4.06
N GLY A 58 14.39 5.06 3.52
CA GLY A 58 14.48 5.57 2.15
C GLY A 58 15.76 6.36 1.89
N PHE A 59 16.22 7.17 2.87
CA PHE A 59 17.51 7.87 2.81
C PHE A 59 18.69 6.90 2.91
N MET A 60 18.58 5.84 3.74
CA MET A 60 19.59 4.79 3.83
C MET A 60 19.77 4.07 2.48
N ILE A 61 18.66 3.65 1.86
CA ILE A 61 18.66 2.98 0.55
C ILE A 61 19.23 3.91 -0.52
N PHE A 62 18.83 5.18 -0.51
CA PHE A 62 19.37 6.17 -1.43
C PHE A 62 20.89 6.28 -1.32
N LEU A 63 21.42 6.43 -0.10
CA LEU A 63 22.85 6.58 0.15
C LEU A 63 23.65 5.35 -0.25
N VAL A 64 23.12 4.16 0.04
CA VAL A 64 23.74 2.88 -0.36
C VAL A 64 23.79 2.76 -1.88
N ARG A 65 22.66 2.98 -2.58
CA ARG A 65 22.60 2.90 -4.05
C ARG A 65 23.49 3.96 -4.72
N TYR A 66 23.51 5.18 -4.17
CA TYR A 66 24.34 6.29 -4.66
C TYR A 66 25.84 5.93 -4.70
N ASN A 67 26.34 5.23 -3.67
CA ASN A 67 27.75 4.86 -3.54
C ASN A 67 28.10 3.51 -4.17
N GLN A 68 27.10 2.66 -4.50
CA GLN A 68 27.30 1.38 -5.19
C GLN A 68 27.40 1.55 -6.71
N ASP A 69 26.54 2.39 -7.30
CA ASP A 69 26.63 2.72 -8.72
C ASP A 69 27.74 3.75 -8.94
N LYS A 70 28.73 3.43 -9.78
CA LYS A 70 29.70 4.43 -10.21
C LYS A 70 28.94 5.53 -10.96
N GLN A 71 29.04 6.76 -10.47
CA GLN A 71 28.46 7.96 -11.09
C GLN A 71 29.16 8.22 -12.43
N GLU A 72 28.80 7.50 -13.48
CA GLU A 72 29.38 7.69 -14.82
C GLU A 72 28.79 8.92 -15.54
N ALA A 73 27.63 9.41 -15.09
CA ALA A 73 26.95 10.56 -15.67
C ALA A 73 26.69 11.66 -14.63
N ALA A 74 27.08 12.89 -14.96
CA ALA A 74 26.69 14.09 -14.20
C ALA A 74 25.19 14.41 -14.27
N ILE A 75 24.42 13.71 -15.11
CA ILE A 75 23.01 13.98 -15.40
C ILE A 75 22.21 12.69 -15.27
N GLY A 76 21.44 12.57 -14.18
CA GLY A 76 20.52 11.47 -13.93
C GLY A 76 19.51 11.83 -12.85
N PRO A 77 18.31 11.24 -12.83
CA PRO A 77 17.35 11.47 -11.75
C PRO A 77 17.74 10.67 -10.48
N GLY A 78 17.44 11.24 -9.31
CA GLY A 78 17.58 10.55 -8.03
C GLY A 78 19.03 10.25 -7.65
N TRP A 79 19.31 9.01 -7.22
CA TRP A 79 20.64 8.59 -6.75
C TRP A 79 21.69 8.48 -7.85
N LYS A 80 21.29 8.62 -9.12
CA LYS A 80 22.20 8.63 -10.28
C LYS A 80 22.75 10.02 -10.63
N CYS A 81 22.30 11.04 -9.91
CA CYS A 81 22.82 12.39 -10.07
C CYS A 81 24.08 12.53 -9.22
N SER A 82 25.19 12.99 -9.78
CA SER A 82 26.39 13.29 -8.98
C SER A 82 26.13 14.48 -8.07
N VAL A 83 26.27 14.29 -6.75
CA VAL A 83 26.06 15.34 -5.74
C VAL A 83 27.20 15.35 -4.73
N ASP A 84 27.79 16.54 -4.53
CA ASP A 84 28.88 16.73 -3.59
C ASP A 84 28.43 16.46 -2.14
N GLY A 85 29.23 15.68 -1.41
CA GLY A 85 29.02 15.41 0.01
C GLY A 85 28.13 14.21 0.35
N LEU A 86 27.79 13.36 -0.62
CA LEU A 86 27.11 12.07 -0.41
C LEU A 86 28.06 10.85 -0.43
N GLU A 87 29.35 11.10 -0.60
CA GLU A 87 30.38 10.07 -0.56
C GLU A 87 30.53 9.51 0.85
N ALA A 88 30.40 8.19 0.98
CA ALA A 88 30.59 7.46 2.22
C ALA A 88 31.60 6.33 2.01
N ASP A 89 32.38 6.03 3.06
CA ASP A 89 33.30 4.90 3.02
C ASP A 89 32.54 3.56 3.08
N GLN A 90 33.19 2.49 2.63
CA GLN A 90 32.56 1.17 2.53
C GLN A 90 32.16 0.58 3.90
N GLU A 91 32.86 0.94 4.99
CA GLU A 91 32.50 0.46 6.32
C GLU A 91 31.23 1.14 6.83
N THR A 92 31.12 2.46 6.63
CA THR A 92 29.88 3.22 6.91
C THR A 92 28.70 2.65 6.12
N LEU A 93 28.87 2.38 4.82
CA LEU A 93 27.81 1.80 3.98
C LEU A 93 27.39 0.40 4.45
N ARG A 94 28.36 -0.44 4.81
CA ARG A 94 28.11 -1.78 5.36
C ARG A 94 27.35 -1.69 6.68
N GLN A 95 27.71 -0.76 7.56
CA GLN A 95 27.00 -0.52 8.80
C GLN A 95 25.54 -0.11 8.55
N ILE A 96 25.31 0.86 7.67
CA ILE A 96 23.96 1.30 7.31
C ILE A 96 23.14 0.14 6.77
N GLU A 97 23.68 -0.67 5.86
CA GLU A 97 22.98 -1.81 5.27
C GLU A 97 22.59 -2.87 6.31
N VAL A 98 23.49 -3.18 7.26
CA VAL A 98 23.23 -4.12 8.35
C VAL A 98 22.12 -3.61 9.26
N GLU A 99 22.19 -2.35 9.70
CA GLU A 99 21.17 -1.78 10.58
C GLU A 99 19.81 -1.60 9.88
N ARG A 100 19.83 -1.25 8.58
CA ARG A 100 18.63 -1.20 7.73
C ARG A 100 17.91 -2.55 7.70
N LYS A 101 18.65 -3.64 7.46
CA LYS A 101 18.09 -5.00 7.43
C LYS A 101 17.45 -5.38 8.77
N LYS A 102 18.08 -5.05 9.90
CA LYS A 102 17.49 -5.28 11.23
C LYS A 102 16.17 -4.50 11.43
N ILE A 103 16.14 -3.22 11.06
CA ILE A 103 14.91 -2.41 11.14
C ILE A 103 13.81 -3.05 10.28
N ARG A 104 14.14 -3.41 9.04
CA ARG A 104 13.21 -4.02 8.08
C ARG A 104 12.67 -5.36 8.58
N GLU A 105 13.51 -6.19 9.20
CA GLU A 105 13.08 -7.45 9.81
C GLU A 105 12.05 -7.23 10.92
N VAL A 106 12.31 -6.30 11.86
CA VAL A 106 11.38 -5.99 12.96
C VAL A 106 10.07 -5.39 12.43
N VAL A 107 10.13 -4.51 11.43
CA VAL A 107 8.94 -3.93 10.80
C VAL A 107 8.10 -5.01 10.11
N ASN A 108 8.72 -5.87 9.31
CA ASN A 108 8.02 -6.91 8.55
C ASN A 108 7.45 -8.02 9.45
N GLN A 109 8.08 -8.33 10.58
CA GLN A 109 7.61 -9.38 11.49
C GLN A 109 6.70 -8.83 12.59
N GLN A 110 7.24 -7.97 13.45
CA GLN A 110 6.56 -7.55 14.69
C GLN A 110 5.53 -6.46 14.42
N ALA A 111 5.93 -5.38 13.75
CA ALA A 111 5.01 -4.29 13.47
C ALA A 111 3.85 -4.73 12.58
N ARG A 112 4.13 -5.57 11.58
CA ARG A 112 3.10 -6.15 10.72
C ARG A 112 2.08 -6.99 11.50
N SER A 113 2.54 -7.86 12.38
CA SER A 113 1.66 -8.67 13.24
C SER A 113 0.74 -7.81 14.13
N ILE A 114 1.25 -6.70 14.65
CA ILE A 114 0.45 -5.73 15.42
C ILE A 114 -0.66 -5.12 14.54
N LEU A 115 -0.32 -4.68 13.33
CA LEU A 115 -1.28 -4.09 12.39
C LEU A 115 -2.34 -5.09 11.95
N ASP A 116 -1.97 -6.30 11.55
CA ASP A 116 -2.91 -7.33 11.09
C ASP A 116 -3.92 -7.70 12.18
N ARG A 117 -3.45 -7.78 13.43
CA ARG A 117 -4.32 -8.01 14.58
C ARG A 117 -5.24 -6.82 14.85
N TRP A 118 -4.75 -5.58 14.78
CA TRP A 118 -5.60 -4.39 14.92
C TRP A 118 -6.66 -4.30 13.81
N ILE A 119 -6.28 -4.62 12.56
CA ILE A 119 -7.21 -4.70 11.41
C ILE A 119 -8.28 -5.74 11.70
N SER A 120 -7.88 -6.94 12.13
CA SER A 120 -8.81 -8.03 12.45
C SER A 120 -9.80 -7.64 13.55
N PHE A 121 -9.37 -6.91 14.59
CA PHE A 121 -10.25 -6.41 15.63
C PHE A 121 -11.20 -5.31 15.12
N ALA A 122 -10.70 -4.38 14.30
CA ALA A 122 -11.50 -3.31 13.74
C ALA A 122 -12.58 -3.85 12.77
N ILE A 123 -12.25 -4.84 11.94
CA ILE A 123 -13.20 -5.56 11.08
C ILE A 123 -14.30 -6.21 11.91
N LYS A 124 -13.95 -6.95 12.98
CA LYS A 124 -14.93 -7.60 13.87
C LYS A 124 -15.88 -6.61 14.55
N LYS A 125 -15.44 -5.37 14.76
CA LYS A 125 -16.24 -4.29 15.35
C LYS A 125 -16.94 -3.41 14.31
N ASN A 126 -16.84 -3.73 13.02
CA ASN A 126 -17.33 -2.91 11.92
C ASN A 126 -16.78 -1.47 11.89
N GLU A 127 -15.59 -1.23 12.46
CA GLU A 127 -14.97 0.10 12.51
C GLU A 127 -14.20 0.40 11.21
N MET A 128 -14.90 0.49 10.08
CA MET A 128 -14.31 0.53 8.74
C MET A 128 -13.38 1.72 8.48
N GLY A 129 -13.63 2.87 9.12
CA GLY A 129 -12.71 4.02 9.08
C GLY A 129 -11.33 3.69 9.67
N LYS A 130 -11.29 2.92 10.78
CA LYS A 130 -10.03 2.45 11.38
C LYS A 130 -9.37 1.39 10.51
N VAL A 131 -10.15 0.51 9.87
CA VAL A 131 -9.62 -0.48 8.92
C VAL A 131 -8.93 0.22 7.75
N ALA A 132 -9.56 1.22 7.15
CA ALA A 132 -8.95 2.02 6.08
C ALA A 132 -7.69 2.75 6.57
N TYR A 133 -7.73 3.35 7.76
CA TYR A 133 -6.57 4.01 8.37
C TYR A 133 -5.38 3.06 8.57
N LEU A 134 -5.64 1.85 9.05
CA LEU A 134 -4.62 0.82 9.24
C LEU A 134 -4.04 0.33 7.91
N TYR A 135 -4.88 0.07 6.89
CA TYR A 135 -4.40 -0.29 5.56
C TYR A 135 -3.54 0.80 4.93
N ALA A 136 -3.86 2.08 5.14
CA ALA A 136 -2.98 3.17 4.72
C ALA A 136 -1.58 3.05 5.36
N HIS A 137 -1.51 2.70 6.65
CA HIS A 137 -0.24 2.49 7.35
C HIS A 137 0.51 1.24 6.90
N CYS A 138 -0.20 0.16 6.54
CA CYS A 138 0.41 -0.99 5.88
C CYS A 138 1.07 -0.59 4.56
N VAL A 139 0.42 0.28 3.76
CA VAL A 139 0.98 0.78 2.50
C VAL A 139 2.28 1.55 2.72
N PHE A 140 2.37 2.37 3.78
CA PHE A 140 3.62 3.04 4.12
C PHE A 140 4.76 2.06 4.35
N ILE A 141 4.54 0.92 5.01
CA ILE A 141 5.59 -0.08 5.25
C ILE A 141 6.24 -0.54 3.93
N TRP A 142 5.50 -0.59 2.83
CA TRP A 142 5.98 -1.02 1.51
C TRP A 142 6.51 0.13 0.62
N GLN A 143 6.65 1.35 1.14
CA GLN A 143 7.14 2.51 0.36
C GLN A 143 8.50 2.28 -0.32
N ASN A 144 9.38 1.50 0.33
CA ASN A 144 10.74 1.24 -0.12
C ASN A 144 10.96 -0.18 -0.64
N LEU A 145 9.88 -0.90 -0.97
CA LEU A 145 9.96 -2.28 -1.45
C LEU A 145 10.80 -2.38 -2.73
N ASP A 146 11.66 -3.40 -2.78
CA ASP A 146 12.41 -3.80 -3.98
C ASP A 146 11.76 -5.02 -4.67
N SER A 147 12.12 -5.25 -5.93
CA SER A 147 11.59 -6.34 -6.75
C SER A 147 11.90 -7.73 -6.19
N GLU A 148 13.04 -7.86 -5.50
CA GLU A 148 13.49 -9.09 -4.85
C GLU A 148 12.71 -9.39 -3.56
N GLU A 149 12.08 -8.38 -2.97
CA GLU A 149 11.31 -8.50 -1.72
C GLU A 149 9.82 -8.80 -1.97
N LEU A 150 9.41 -8.91 -3.24
CA LEU A 150 8.04 -9.21 -3.62
C LEU A 150 7.68 -10.68 -3.34
N THR A 151 6.76 -10.86 -2.41
CA THR A 151 6.10 -12.15 -2.12
C THR A 151 4.60 -12.05 -2.42
N GLU A 152 3.94 -13.20 -2.54
CA GLU A 152 2.47 -13.25 -2.70
C GLU A 152 1.75 -12.50 -1.58
N ASP A 153 2.17 -12.69 -0.33
CA ASP A 153 1.58 -12.00 0.81
C ASP A 153 1.73 -10.47 0.68
N VAL A 154 2.91 -9.98 0.32
CA VAL A 154 3.15 -8.54 0.14
C VAL A 154 2.27 -7.98 -0.98
N VAL A 155 2.21 -8.66 -2.13
CA VAL A 155 1.42 -8.21 -3.28
C VAL A 155 -0.08 -8.24 -2.99
N ILE A 156 -0.59 -9.33 -2.39
CA ILE A 156 -2.00 -9.46 -2.01
C ILE A 156 -2.37 -8.33 -1.05
N ASN A 157 -1.58 -8.10 -0.01
CA ASN A 157 -1.87 -7.09 0.99
C ASN A 157 -1.75 -5.67 0.44
N PHE A 158 -0.75 -5.40 -0.41
CA PHE A 158 -0.60 -4.11 -1.07
C PHE A 158 -1.80 -3.78 -1.98
N LEU A 159 -2.18 -4.70 -2.87
CA LEU A 159 -3.29 -4.50 -3.80
C LEU A 159 -4.63 -4.47 -3.09
N SER A 160 -4.84 -5.33 -2.08
CA SER A 160 -6.04 -5.28 -1.24
C SER A 160 -6.14 -3.95 -0.50
N SER A 161 -5.02 -3.41 0.00
CA SER A 161 -5.00 -2.10 0.65
C SER A 161 -5.36 -1.00 -0.35
N GLN A 162 -4.79 -1.03 -1.57
CA GLN A 162 -5.11 -0.08 -2.64
C GLN A 162 -6.61 -0.09 -2.97
N LEU A 163 -7.19 -1.27 -3.18
CA LEU A 163 -8.60 -1.43 -3.54
C LEU A 163 -9.52 -1.02 -2.38
N PHE A 164 -9.18 -1.43 -1.15
CA PHE A 164 -9.96 -1.05 0.03
C PHE A 164 -9.93 0.47 0.25
N LEU A 165 -8.76 1.10 0.10
CA LEU A 165 -8.65 2.55 0.19
C LEU A 165 -9.40 3.23 -0.96
N ALA A 166 -9.31 2.75 -2.20
CA ALA A 166 -10.02 3.35 -3.32
C ALA A 166 -11.56 3.24 -3.23
N THR A 167 -12.09 2.34 -2.40
CA THR A 167 -13.53 2.14 -2.19
C THR A 167 -14.06 2.81 -0.92
N ARG A 168 -13.25 2.86 0.15
CA ARG A 168 -13.66 3.30 1.49
C ARG A 168 -12.91 4.53 2.01
N PHE A 169 -11.78 4.90 1.42
CA PHE A 169 -11.03 6.08 1.84
C PHE A 169 -11.70 7.35 1.31
N ARG A 170 -12.71 7.82 2.03
CA ARG A 170 -13.21 9.18 1.85
C ARG A 170 -12.25 10.11 2.57
N SER A 171 -11.50 10.91 1.83
CA SER A 171 -11.03 12.17 2.42
C SER A 171 -12.30 12.89 2.82
N GLN A 172 -12.44 13.22 4.10
CA GLN A 172 -13.23 14.37 4.46
C GLN A 172 -12.47 15.59 3.89
N THR A 173 -12.56 15.81 2.57
CA THR A 173 -12.54 17.16 2.05
C THR A 173 -13.71 17.81 2.75
N LYS A 174 -13.45 18.41 3.92
CA LYS A 174 -14.38 19.33 4.54
C LYS A 174 -14.76 20.27 3.41
N ASP A 175 -16.02 20.24 3.00
CA ASP A 175 -16.55 21.25 2.11
C ASP A 175 -16.02 22.58 2.62
N PHE A 176 -15.43 23.39 1.74
CA PHE A 176 -15.02 24.75 2.05
C PHE A 176 -16.28 25.58 2.33
N SER A 177 -16.97 25.29 3.44
CA SER A 177 -18.09 26.07 3.92
C SER A 177 -17.48 27.33 4.53
N LEU A 178 -17.58 28.44 3.81
CA LEU A 178 -17.18 29.80 4.23
C LEU A 178 -18.01 30.35 5.43
N GLY A 179 -18.68 29.48 6.19
CA GLY A 179 -19.50 29.84 7.33
C GLY A 179 -18.72 29.73 8.65
N PRO A 180 -19.07 30.54 9.67
CA PRO A 180 -18.44 30.47 10.98
C PRO A 180 -18.77 29.13 11.66
N GLN A 181 -17.80 28.21 11.72
CA GLN A 181 -17.96 26.95 12.44
C GLN A 181 -17.84 27.19 13.95
N LYS A 182 -18.89 26.84 14.70
CA LYS A 182 -18.84 26.76 16.17
C LYS A 182 -17.82 25.69 16.55
N ARG A 183 -16.84 26.04 17.38
CA ARG A 183 -15.93 25.08 18.03
C ARG A 183 -16.73 24.19 18.99
N VAL A 184 -17.27 23.10 18.47
CA VAL A 184 -17.63 21.95 19.31
C VAL A 184 -16.32 21.30 19.74
N LYS A 185 -16.22 20.95 21.02
CA LYS A 185 -15.07 20.25 21.60
C LYS A 185 -15.10 18.81 21.04
N ALA A 186 -14.61 18.64 19.82
CA ALA A 186 -14.60 17.36 19.14
C ALA A 186 -13.66 16.41 19.87
N GLU A 187 -14.17 15.22 20.23
CA GLU A 187 -13.31 14.04 20.33
C GLU A 187 -12.44 13.99 19.08
N VAL A 188 -11.15 13.64 19.22
CA VAL A 188 -10.18 13.64 18.11
C VAL A 188 -10.81 12.98 16.89
N ASP A 189 -11.26 13.82 15.95
CA ASP A 189 -11.99 13.37 14.79
C ASP A 189 -11.04 12.47 14.00
N GLN A 190 -11.57 11.41 13.39
CA GLN A 190 -10.77 10.55 12.50
C GLN A 190 -10.04 11.40 11.43
N ALA A 191 -10.59 12.58 11.07
CA ALA A 191 -9.98 13.59 10.22
C ALA A 191 -8.61 14.11 10.69
N ASP A 192 -8.37 14.25 12.00
CA ASP A 192 -7.07 14.65 12.55
C ASP A 192 -6.05 13.49 12.56
N MET A 193 -6.51 12.23 12.52
CA MET A 193 -5.62 11.07 12.43
C MET A 193 -4.95 10.94 11.06
N PHE A 194 -5.61 11.39 9.99
CA PHE A 194 -5.09 11.22 8.62
C PHE A 194 -3.95 12.21 8.30
N GLY A 195 -3.89 13.37 8.94
CA GLY A 195 -2.92 14.41 8.59
C GLY A 195 -3.15 14.98 7.19
N SER A 196 -2.99 16.29 7.02
CA SER A 196 -3.05 16.91 5.70
C SER A 196 -1.89 16.39 4.82
N GLY A 197 -2.19 15.61 3.78
CA GLY A 197 -1.21 15.14 2.79
C GLY A 197 -1.06 13.62 2.63
N LEU A 198 -1.72 12.80 3.46
CA LEU A 198 -1.63 11.33 3.37
C LEU A 198 -1.99 10.79 1.99
N GLN A 199 -2.96 11.41 1.33
CA GLN A 199 -3.45 10.97 0.02
C GLN A 199 -2.39 11.08 -1.06
N SER A 200 -1.64 12.19 -1.07
CA SER A 200 -0.56 12.39 -2.03
C SER A 200 0.57 11.39 -1.81
N GLU A 201 0.92 11.13 -0.54
CA GLU A 201 1.94 10.12 -0.21
C GLU A 201 1.50 8.71 -0.61
N LEU A 202 0.26 8.31 -0.29
CA LEU A 202 -0.29 7.01 -0.69
C LEU A 202 -0.32 6.88 -2.21
N PHE A 203 -0.78 7.91 -2.91
CA PHE A 203 -0.77 7.94 -4.36
C PHE A 203 0.65 7.75 -4.90
N GLU A 204 1.64 8.49 -4.39
CA GLU A 204 3.04 8.34 -4.80
C GLU A 204 3.54 6.90 -4.59
N ILE A 205 3.24 6.27 -3.45
CA ILE A 205 3.61 4.88 -3.17
C ILE A 205 2.97 3.93 -4.19
N PHE A 206 1.67 4.06 -4.44
CA PHE A 206 0.97 3.23 -5.43
C PHE A 206 1.56 3.40 -6.83
N GLN A 207 1.85 4.63 -7.25
CA GLN A 207 2.44 4.92 -8.56
C GLN A 207 3.85 4.34 -8.68
N LYS A 208 4.69 4.54 -7.66
CA LYS A 208 6.07 4.06 -7.62
C LYS A 208 6.14 2.53 -7.71
N GLN A 209 5.29 1.82 -6.98
CA GLN A 209 5.33 0.35 -6.91
C GLN A 209 4.56 -0.36 -8.02
N ARG A 210 3.66 0.34 -8.74
CA ARG A 210 2.77 -0.26 -9.74
C ARG A 210 3.49 -1.08 -10.80
N GLY A 211 4.49 -0.49 -11.47
CA GLY A 211 5.13 -1.14 -12.63
C GLY A 211 5.79 -2.46 -12.25
N MET A 212 6.46 -2.47 -11.09
CA MET A 212 7.12 -3.64 -10.53
C MET A 212 6.12 -4.72 -10.13
N ILE A 213 5.05 -4.36 -9.41
CA ILE A 213 4.00 -5.31 -9.01
C ILE A 213 3.29 -5.89 -10.24
N MET A 214 2.98 -5.07 -11.24
CA MET A 214 2.36 -5.55 -12.49
C MET A 214 3.25 -6.57 -13.20
N ALA A 215 4.53 -6.25 -13.40
CA ALA A 215 5.48 -7.16 -14.03
C ALA A 215 5.61 -8.48 -13.24
N TRP A 216 5.61 -8.39 -11.91
CA TRP A 216 5.67 -9.56 -11.05
C TRP A 216 4.40 -10.42 -11.14
N VAL A 217 3.21 -9.83 -11.19
CA VAL A 217 1.95 -10.59 -11.36
C VAL A 217 1.89 -11.23 -12.75
N ASP A 218 2.31 -10.53 -13.81
CA ASP A 218 2.26 -11.05 -15.17
C ASP A 218 3.30 -12.14 -15.48
N ALA A 219 4.38 -12.21 -14.70
CA ALA A 219 5.46 -13.19 -14.90
C ALA A 219 5.05 -14.65 -14.66
N ASP A 220 4.02 -14.91 -13.84
CA ASP A 220 3.55 -16.27 -13.54
C ASP A 220 2.00 -16.34 -13.51
N PRO A 221 1.38 -17.01 -14.50
CA PRO A 221 -0.07 -17.20 -14.55
C PRO A 221 -0.68 -17.92 -13.34
N ALA A 222 0.02 -18.89 -12.73
CA ALA A 222 -0.51 -19.63 -11.59
C ALA A 222 -0.60 -18.72 -10.37
N ARG A 223 0.50 -18.02 -10.07
CA ARG A 223 0.60 -17.01 -9.02
C ARG A 223 -0.42 -15.89 -9.19
N ARG A 224 -0.61 -15.40 -10.43
CA ARG A 224 -1.63 -14.40 -10.74
C ARG A 224 -3.03 -14.86 -10.32
N ASN A 225 -3.39 -16.11 -10.58
CA ASN A 225 -4.71 -16.64 -10.21
C ASN A 225 -4.90 -16.61 -8.69
N GLU A 226 -3.88 -17.05 -7.94
CA GLU A 226 -3.93 -17.08 -6.49
C GLU A 226 -4.06 -15.67 -5.89
N VAL A 227 -3.26 -14.72 -6.38
CA VAL A 227 -3.30 -13.32 -5.96
C VAL A 227 -4.68 -12.70 -6.23
N MET A 228 -5.24 -12.89 -7.42
CA MET A 228 -6.53 -12.29 -7.79
C MET A 228 -7.68 -12.90 -6.98
N GLU A 229 -7.69 -14.22 -6.76
CA GLU A 229 -8.71 -14.85 -5.90
C GLU A 229 -8.58 -14.43 -4.44
N ALA A 230 -7.38 -14.19 -3.94
CA ALA A 230 -7.18 -13.66 -2.59
C ALA A 230 -7.71 -12.22 -2.47
N ILE A 231 -7.39 -11.36 -3.44
CA ILE A 231 -7.89 -9.98 -3.50
C ILE A 231 -9.43 -9.95 -3.54
N VAL A 232 -10.06 -10.75 -4.40
CA VAL A 232 -11.53 -10.82 -4.50
C VAL A 232 -12.14 -11.19 -3.15
N ARG A 233 -11.58 -12.19 -2.46
CA ARG A 233 -12.05 -12.62 -1.14
C ARG A 233 -11.93 -11.51 -0.08
N ILE A 234 -10.81 -10.80 -0.06
CA ILE A 234 -10.56 -9.73 0.91
C ILE A 234 -11.47 -8.53 0.66
N VAL A 235 -11.55 -8.06 -0.60
CA VAL A 235 -12.31 -6.85 -0.96
C VAL A 235 -13.81 -7.06 -0.86
N SER A 236 -14.30 -8.27 -1.16
CA SER A 236 -15.72 -8.61 -1.02
C SER A 236 -16.15 -8.83 0.43
N LEU A 237 -15.21 -8.79 1.40
CA LEU A 237 -15.45 -9.04 2.83
C LEU A 237 -16.17 -10.38 3.12
N THR A 238 -16.13 -11.32 2.17
CA THR A 238 -16.79 -12.61 2.27
C THR A 238 -15.97 -13.52 3.17
N THR A 239 -16.25 -13.47 4.47
CA THR A 239 -15.81 -14.46 5.45
C THR A 239 -16.57 -15.77 5.24
N SER A 240 -16.11 -16.59 4.31
CA SER A 240 -16.23 -18.06 4.26
C SER A 240 -17.59 -18.75 4.45
N ALA A 241 -18.73 -18.05 4.53
CA ALA A 241 -20.02 -18.67 4.89
C ALA A 241 -21.10 -18.61 3.80
N SER A 242 -21.01 -17.74 2.79
CA SER A 242 -22.10 -17.52 1.82
C SER A 242 -21.70 -17.54 0.34
N ILE A 243 -20.42 -17.76 0.01
CA ILE A 243 -20.07 -18.05 -1.38
C ILE A 243 -20.35 -19.53 -1.61
N ASP A 244 -21.34 -19.78 -2.45
CA ASP A 244 -21.69 -21.08 -2.99
C ASP A 244 -20.41 -21.86 -3.36
N LYS A 245 -20.24 -23.06 -2.81
CA LYS A 245 -19.05 -23.91 -3.01
C LYS A 245 -18.76 -24.23 -4.50
N SER A 246 -19.64 -23.82 -5.42
CA SER A 246 -19.43 -23.87 -6.88
C SER A 246 -18.37 -22.88 -7.37
N TYR A 247 -18.12 -21.76 -6.68
CA TYR A 247 -17.07 -20.78 -7.02
C TYR A 247 -15.68 -21.16 -6.47
N ALA A 248 -15.56 -22.28 -5.75
CA ALA A 248 -14.31 -22.72 -5.13
C ALA A 248 -13.31 -23.37 -6.11
N LYS A 249 -13.63 -23.44 -7.42
CA LYS A 249 -12.60 -23.69 -8.44
C LYS A 249 -11.86 -22.39 -8.71
N SER A 250 -10.57 -22.37 -8.38
CA SER A 250 -9.66 -21.28 -8.76
C SER A 250 -9.87 -20.94 -10.23
N ARG A 251 -10.40 -19.73 -10.51
CA ARG A 251 -10.62 -19.28 -11.87
C ARG A 251 -9.26 -18.97 -12.50
N PHE A 252 -9.17 -19.10 -13.81
CA PHE A 252 -8.02 -18.56 -14.52
C PHE A 252 -8.21 -17.05 -14.63
N TRP A 253 -7.20 -16.29 -14.25
CA TRP A 253 -7.16 -14.85 -14.38
C TRP A 253 -6.23 -14.48 -15.52
N ARG A 254 -6.66 -13.49 -16.29
CA ARG A 254 -5.88 -12.95 -17.40
C ARG A 254 -6.02 -11.45 -17.48
N SER A 255 -5.04 -10.83 -18.12
CA SER A 255 -5.13 -9.42 -18.49
C SER A 255 -6.22 -9.26 -19.55
N MET A 256 -7.01 -8.18 -19.43
CA MET A 256 -8.07 -7.84 -20.37
C MET A 256 -7.46 -7.51 -21.74
N ASP A 257 -8.13 -7.95 -22.80
CA ASP A 257 -7.65 -7.75 -24.16
C ASP A 257 -7.90 -6.31 -24.63
N GLY A 258 -6.93 -5.74 -25.34
CA GLY A 258 -7.07 -4.45 -26.03
C GLY A 258 -6.08 -3.37 -25.62
N LYS A 259 -6.13 -2.25 -26.36
CA LYS A 259 -5.24 -1.11 -26.15
C LYS A 259 -5.52 -0.47 -24.79
N ASN A 260 -4.46 -0.17 -24.04
CA ASN A 260 -4.52 0.40 -22.69
C ASN A 260 -5.22 -0.47 -21.64
N CYS A 261 -5.32 -1.79 -21.85
CA CYS A 261 -5.90 -2.72 -20.88
C CYS A 261 -4.87 -3.43 -19.98
N LEU A 262 -3.59 -3.07 -20.10
CA LEU A 262 -2.52 -3.57 -19.22
C LEU A 262 -2.86 -3.31 -17.75
N GLY A 263 -2.66 -4.31 -16.88
CA GLY A 263 -2.98 -4.19 -15.46
C GLY A 263 -4.47 -4.25 -15.11
N ARG A 264 -5.35 -4.51 -16.08
CA ARG A 264 -6.78 -4.83 -15.86
C ARG A 264 -6.95 -6.34 -15.99
N PHE A 265 -7.48 -6.99 -14.95
CA PHE A 265 -7.59 -8.44 -14.89
C PHE A 265 -9.04 -8.88 -14.79
N VAL A 266 -9.38 -9.92 -15.55
CA VAL A 266 -10.72 -10.52 -15.59
C VAL A 266 -10.63 -12.03 -15.45
N PRO A 267 -11.62 -12.68 -14.81
CA PRO A 267 -11.71 -14.13 -14.77
C PRO A 267 -12.01 -14.68 -16.17
N CYS A 268 -11.44 -15.84 -16.46
CA CYS A 268 -11.59 -16.56 -17.71
C CYS A 268 -11.98 -18.01 -17.39
N PRO A 269 -13.03 -18.55 -18.03
CA PRO A 269 -13.49 -19.91 -17.76
C PRO A 269 -12.48 -20.99 -18.19
N ASN A 270 -11.65 -20.71 -19.22
CA ASN A 270 -10.67 -21.65 -19.77
C ASN A 270 -9.29 -21.00 -19.86
N GLN A 271 -8.24 -21.77 -19.57
CA GLN A 271 -6.86 -21.34 -19.80
C GLN A 271 -6.59 -21.25 -21.32
N ARG A 272 -6.15 -20.09 -21.79
CA ARG A 272 -5.72 -19.89 -23.18
C ARG A 272 -4.36 -20.56 -23.41
N SER A 273 -4.11 -21.07 -24.62
CA SER A 273 -2.78 -21.55 -24.96
C SER A 273 -1.79 -20.38 -25.05
N PRO A 274 -0.48 -20.59 -24.79
CA PRO A 274 0.51 -19.52 -24.93
C PRO A 274 0.55 -18.88 -26.32
N ALA A 275 0.29 -19.67 -27.38
CA ALA A 275 0.24 -19.19 -28.75
C ALA A 275 -0.97 -18.27 -29.00
N ASP A 276 -2.15 -18.63 -28.50
CA ASP A 276 -3.34 -17.78 -28.59
C ASP A 276 -3.13 -16.47 -27.82
N GLN A 277 -2.49 -16.56 -26.65
CA GLN A 277 -2.16 -15.39 -25.84
C GLN A 277 -1.21 -14.46 -26.60
N GLN A 278 -0.12 -14.97 -27.18
CA GLN A 278 0.83 -14.17 -27.96
C GLN A 278 0.17 -13.48 -29.16
N GLN A 279 -0.66 -14.20 -29.93
CA GLN A 279 -1.37 -13.63 -31.07
C GLN A 279 -2.31 -12.49 -30.67
N ILE A 280 -3.03 -12.63 -29.56
CA ILE A 280 -3.92 -11.58 -29.04
C ILE A 280 -3.11 -10.41 -28.49
N GLU A 281 -1.94 -10.67 -27.88
CA GLU A 281 -1.01 -9.65 -27.41
C GLU A 281 -0.45 -8.81 -28.55
N GLU A 282 -0.09 -9.43 -29.67
CA GLU A 282 0.31 -8.74 -30.90
C GLU A 282 -0.87 -7.93 -31.50
N GLN A 283 -2.09 -8.45 -31.40
CA GLN A 283 -3.31 -7.78 -31.87
C GLN A 283 -3.91 -6.78 -30.86
N ARG A 284 -3.25 -6.53 -29.71
CA ARG A 284 -3.76 -5.63 -28.65
C ARG A 284 -4.10 -4.24 -29.17
N GLU A 285 -3.41 -3.73 -30.19
CA GLU A 285 -3.67 -2.40 -30.74
C GLU A 285 -5.07 -2.25 -31.35
N PHE A 286 -5.66 -3.35 -31.84
CA PHE A 286 -6.90 -3.33 -32.62
C PHE A 286 -8.15 -3.74 -31.82
N ASN A 287 -7.97 -4.44 -30.70
CA ASN A 287 -9.09 -4.86 -29.86
C ASN A 287 -9.55 -3.70 -28.97
N ARG A 288 -10.78 -3.20 -29.19
CA ARG A 288 -11.48 -2.37 -28.21
C ARG A 288 -11.98 -3.30 -27.10
N GLY A 289 -11.46 -3.17 -25.88
CA GLY A 289 -11.81 -4.00 -24.72
C GLY A 289 -13.30 -4.05 -24.40
N ARG A 290 -14.04 -4.88 -25.14
CA ARG A 290 -15.50 -5.05 -25.08
C ARG A 290 -15.94 -6.17 -24.15
N GLU A 291 -15.02 -7.01 -23.69
CA GLU A 291 -15.32 -8.05 -22.71
C GLU A 291 -15.36 -7.43 -21.31
N VAL A 292 -16.55 -7.03 -20.89
CA VAL A 292 -16.80 -6.75 -19.47
C VAL A 292 -17.04 -8.09 -18.81
N GLY A 293 -16.01 -8.61 -18.13
CA GLY A 293 -16.19 -9.75 -17.23
C GLY A 293 -17.10 -9.38 -16.06
N GLU A 294 -17.73 -10.37 -15.44
CA GLU A 294 -18.53 -10.17 -14.21
C GLU A 294 -17.71 -9.53 -13.09
N ILE A 295 -16.40 -9.78 -13.08
CA ILE A 295 -15.46 -9.21 -12.11
C ILE A 295 -14.28 -8.59 -12.88
N GLU A 296 -13.88 -7.38 -12.49
CA GLU A 296 -12.65 -6.73 -12.97
C GLU A 296 -11.82 -6.24 -11.79
N VAL A 297 -10.53 -6.59 -11.78
CA VAL A 297 -9.52 -6.02 -10.88
C VAL A 297 -8.60 -5.13 -11.72
N ASN A 298 -8.64 -3.82 -11.49
CA ASN A 298 -7.80 -2.85 -12.19
C ASN A 298 -6.71 -2.32 -11.26
N ILE A 299 -5.49 -2.84 -11.41
CA ILE A 299 -4.32 -2.43 -10.61
C ILE A 299 -3.89 -0.99 -10.94
N GLN A 300 -4.11 -0.55 -12.17
CA GLN A 300 -3.70 0.80 -12.58
C GLN A 300 -4.46 1.87 -11.79
N LEU A 301 -5.79 1.73 -11.74
CA LEU A 301 -6.68 2.67 -11.06
C LEU A 301 -6.96 2.28 -9.60
N GLY A 302 -6.56 1.07 -9.19
CA GLY A 302 -6.92 0.53 -7.87
C GLY A 302 -8.43 0.31 -7.74
N THR A 303 -9.11 -0.09 -8.82
CA THR A 303 -10.58 -0.25 -8.81
C THR A 303 -10.99 -1.71 -8.91
N PHE A 304 -12.07 -2.04 -8.19
CA PHE A 304 -12.75 -3.32 -8.28
C PHE A 304 -14.13 -3.09 -8.89
N SER A 305 -14.50 -3.86 -9.90
CA SER A 305 -15.81 -3.72 -10.56
C SER A 305 -16.55 -5.06 -10.61
N LEU A 306 -17.87 -5.01 -10.41
CA LEU A 306 -18.80 -6.13 -10.55
C LEU A 306 -19.87 -5.78 -11.59
N ASN A 307 -20.07 -6.63 -12.60
CA ASN A 307 -21.12 -6.49 -13.63
C ASN A 307 -21.24 -5.07 -14.21
N THR A 308 -20.11 -4.43 -14.58
CA THR A 308 -19.94 -3.04 -15.05
C THR A 308 -19.91 -1.94 -13.98
N SER A 309 -20.36 -2.21 -12.76
CA SER A 309 -20.40 -1.21 -11.68
C SER A 309 -19.13 -1.26 -10.84
N ARG A 310 -18.52 -0.11 -10.59
CA ARG A 310 -17.41 0.00 -9.63
C ARG A 310 -17.94 -0.23 -8.21
N LEU A 311 -17.19 -0.98 -7.42
CA LEU A 311 -17.46 -1.12 -6.00
C LEU A 311 -17.13 0.19 -5.30
N GLU A 312 -18.14 0.78 -4.65
CA GLU A 312 -18.03 2.03 -3.90
C GLU A 312 -18.78 1.88 -2.57
N GLY A 313 -18.35 2.60 -1.54
CA GLY A 313 -19.11 2.70 -0.29
C GLY A 313 -20.45 3.43 -0.53
N VAL A 314 -21.50 2.99 0.16
CA VAL A 314 -22.84 3.61 0.09
C VAL A 314 -22.76 5.09 0.47
N ASP A 315 -23.42 5.96 -0.30
CA ASP A 315 -23.48 7.40 -0.01
C ASP A 315 -24.09 7.64 1.38
N GLU A 316 -23.45 8.50 2.18
CA GLU A 316 -23.90 8.81 3.56
C GLU A 316 -25.34 9.34 3.61
N ARG A 317 -25.79 10.00 2.54
CA ARG A 317 -27.17 10.50 2.46
C ARG A 317 -28.17 9.37 2.37
N ILE A 318 -27.78 8.24 1.78
CA ILE A 318 -28.63 7.07 1.60
C ILE A 318 -28.61 6.19 2.86
N SER A 319 -27.45 6.06 3.51
CA SER A 319 -27.32 5.27 4.75
C SER A 319 -28.14 5.84 5.90
N CYS A 320 -28.43 7.14 5.89
CA CYS A 320 -29.29 7.81 6.89
C CYS A 320 -30.80 7.65 6.64
N PHE A 321 -31.23 6.97 5.57
CA PHE A 321 -32.67 6.74 5.36
C PHE A 321 -33.20 5.67 6.32
N PRO A 322 -34.36 5.90 6.98
CA PRO A 322 -34.94 4.92 7.91
C PRO A 322 -35.18 3.55 7.27
N GLU A 323 -35.54 3.50 5.99
CA GLU A 323 -35.73 2.27 5.24
C GLU A 323 -34.42 1.51 5.02
N PHE A 324 -33.32 2.25 4.83
CA PHE A 324 -31.99 1.67 4.72
C PHE A 324 -31.54 1.08 6.05
N GLU A 325 -31.72 1.83 7.14
CA GLU A 325 -31.43 1.38 8.51
C GLU A 325 -32.27 0.16 8.90
N GLN A 326 -33.55 0.12 8.50
CA GLN A 326 -34.43 -1.02 8.74
C GLN A 326 -33.98 -2.28 7.99
N MET A 327 -33.48 -2.14 6.77
CA MET A 327 -33.11 -3.26 5.90
C MET A 327 -31.68 -3.76 6.15
N PHE A 328 -30.75 -2.87 6.47
CA PHE A 328 -29.32 -3.16 6.53
C PHE A 328 -28.69 -2.89 7.90
N GLY A 329 -29.43 -2.29 8.84
CA GLY A 329 -28.92 -1.85 10.15
C GLY A 329 -28.34 -0.44 10.12
N SER A 330 -28.17 0.16 11.30
CA SER A 330 -27.41 1.40 11.47
C SER A 330 -25.91 1.10 11.36
N GLU A 331 -25.18 1.83 10.53
CA GLU A 331 -23.70 1.73 10.45
C GLU A 331 -23.00 2.11 11.76
#